data_AF-A0A068NQZ9-F1
#
_entry.id   AF-A0A068NQZ9-F1
#
_cell.length_a   1.000
_cell.length_b   1.000
_cell.length_c   1.000
_cell.angle_alpha   90.00
_cell.angle_beta   90.00
_cell.angle_gamma   90.00
#
_symmetry.space_group_name_H-M   'P 1'
#
loop_
_entity.id
_entity.type
_entity.pdbx_description
1 polymer ?
#
loop_
_entity_poly.entity_id
_entity_poly.type
_entity_poly.pdbx_seq_one_letter_code
_entity_poly.pdbx_strand_id
1 'polypeptide(L)'
;MNVLLATAILSLLSPQKGTVQVKVNAQNGLVITGEHTFRVTVVANNAVTGVEFYVGSELRDKDTSTPYEFTIDSLAETDGNLKLRFKAFTTEGESGEAAVTVKIDNALGKGLDFHIQKGTEALQDSKFDDAITAGRIALRIDPKSNAARIIVARGYLGKGTFDKAQKFAEDAVSDDPNNQSAADLLSSIKLRQAFTTMSRSSDRKETLATIKDAFKSAVDTRRKFVDSQFDKLSAPDDAHLISYADAALSADRYSAALAVLEPAFRKDNRRTDVGNRIAYAQMRLGRYADALNTLNDVKKYGSADAFTYAGLAVLFAEAGNVDASDAALKDALVTSSDDPAVLSAQAYVALKFVRHRVIDKSTLLLNYDDIGGADTASRTESRKTMRSALDQLEKGTGQRSTVSFFASALNNKLEEFGRGETYFERAVLDDPLNVDAYVEQGNRSLGLALNGKPSADEMDQRLETARAYFETALTARPDSAQALSGLSLVALMQRKFDESLSLGEAASHAAPTYAAAQAVLGAVYSSVSGAKRLQADNIRKQNKTGGTTNEERQANEVQARELEHDAIVLATKARDTVVQAAKLDPRLEGQDITKPRAAWRYLYTGGRVPTLPQPR
;
A
#
# COMPACT_ATOMS: atom_id res chain seq x y z
N MET A 1 87.69 68.13 -22.38
CA MET A 1 86.25 68.32 -22.12
C MET A 1 85.52 67.89 -23.38
N ASN A 2 84.94 66.68 -23.41
CA ASN A 2 84.07 66.21 -24.49
C ASN A 2 83.06 65.24 -23.86
N VAL A 3 81.78 65.57 -23.97
CA VAL A 3 80.65 64.78 -23.49
C VAL A 3 80.15 63.92 -24.65
N LEU A 4 80.20 62.59 -24.48
CA LEU A 4 79.46 61.64 -25.32
C LEU A 4 78.08 61.43 -24.69
N LEU A 5 77.01 61.61 -25.49
CA LEU A 5 75.66 61.17 -25.13
C LEU A 5 75.31 59.91 -25.93
N ALA A 6 74.91 58.86 -25.21
CA ALA A 6 74.42 57.61 -25.74
C ALA A 6 72.95 57.70 -26.15
N THR A 7 72.55 57.01 -27.22
CA THR A 7 71.16 56.78 -27.60
C THR A 7 70.90 55.28 -27.59
N ALA A 8 70.06 54.82 -26.67
CA ALA A 8 69.63 53.43 -26.54
C ALA A 8 68.36 53.21 -27.37
N ILE A 9 68.35 52.15 -28.17
CA ILE A 9 67.17 51.69 -28.93
C ILE A 9 66.34 50.79 -28.02
N LEU A 10 65.11 51.22 -27.73
CA LEU A 10 64.12 50.49 -26.96
C LEU A 10 63.36 49.53 -27.89
N SER A 11 63.66 48.24 -27.84
CA SER A 11 62.84 47.20 -28.48
C SER A 11 61.62 46.92 -27.61
N LEU A 12 60.44 47.35 -28.07
CA LEU A 12 59.14 46.99 -27.49
C LEU A 12 58.89 45.48 -27.69
N LEU A 13 58.98 44.72 -26.59
CA LEU A 13 58.40 43.38 -26.50
C LEU A 13 56.88 43.50 -26.58
N SER A 14 56.27 43.02 -27.65
CA SER A 14 54.82 42.82 -27.71
C SER A 14 54.40 41.82 -26.62
N PRO A 15 53.32 42.04 -25.86
CA PRO A 15 52.81 41.00 -24.97
C PRO A 15 52.39 39.78 -25.80
N GLN A 16 52.95 38.62 -25.51
CA GLN A 16 52.44 37.34 -26.01
C GLN A 16 50.95 37.27 -25.66
N LYS A 17 50.09 37.16 -26.68
CA LYS A 17 48.67 36.82 -26.51
C LYS A 17 48.59 35.60 -25.60
N GLY A 18 47.97 35.73 -24.43
CA GLY A 18 47.72 34.59 -23.56
C GLY A 18 46.93 33.55 -24.34
N THR A 19 47.49 32.37 -24.55
CA THR A 19 46.80 31.32 -25.30
C THR A 19 45.79 30.68 -24.37
N VAL A 20 44.50 31.02 -24.52
CA VAL A 20 43.40 30.30 -23.87
C VAL A 20 43.39 28.88 -24.42
N GLN A 21 43.80 27.91 -23.61
CA GLN A 21 43.82 26.50 -24.00
C GLN A 21 42.54 25.83 -23.52
N VAL A 22 41.79 25.25 -24.46
CA VAL A 22 40.59 24.47 -24.17
C VAL A 22 40.90 22.99 -24.37
N LYS A 23 40.59 22.16 -23.37
CA LYS A 23 40.72 20.72 -23.41
C LYS A 23 39.38 20.08 -23.08
N VAL A 24 38.99 19.09 -23.87
CA VAL A 24 37.73 18.34 -23.68
C VAL A 24 38.10 16.91 -23.33
N ASN A 25 37.35 16.27 -22.43
CA ASN A 25 37.52 14.86 -22.06
C ASN A 25 37.07 13.86 -23.15
N ALA A 26 37.33 14.16 -24.43
CA ALA A 26 36.92 13.34 -25.56
C ALA A 26 37.95 13.39 -26.69
N GLN A 27 37.95 12.35 -27.52
CA GLN A 27 38.82 12.22 -28.69
C GLN A 27 37.99 12.12 -29.97
N ASN A 28 38.60 12.44 -31.12
CA ASN A 28 37.95 12.27 -32.42
C ASN A 28 37.59 10.79 -32.65
N GLY A 29 36.39 10.55 -33.16
CA GLY A 29 35.85 9.21 -33.40
C GLY A 29 35.17 8.57 -32.19
N LEU A 30 35.08 9.25 -31.04
CA LEU A 30 34.30 8.79 -29.89
C LEU A 30 32.88 8.44 -30.34
N VAL A 31 32.46 7.19 -30.12
CA VAL A 31 31.11 6.73 -30.43
C VAL A 31 30.18 7.09 -29.27
N ILE A 32 29.04 7.71 -29.59
CA ILE A 32 28.05 8.15 -28.62
C ILE A 32 26.69 7.51 -28.92
N THR A 33 26.10 6.96 -27.86
CA THR A 33 24.74 6.42 -27.81
C THR A 33 24.09 6.86 -26.49
N GLY A 34 22.84 7.30 -26.52
CA GLY A 34 22.17 7.93 -25.38
C GLY A 34 22.76 9.31 -25.01
N GLU A 35 22.62 9.67 -23.74
CA GLU A 35 23.15 10.91 -23.16
C GLU A 35 24.66 10.79 -22.89
N HIS A 36 25.43 11.83 -23.21
CA HIS A 36 26.86 11.91 -22.92
C HIS A 36 27.27 13.29 -22.44
N THR A 37 27.96 13.36 -21.29
CA THR A 37 28.44 14.61 -20.70
C THR A 37 29.93 14.82 -20.98
N PHE A 38 30.23 15.90 -21.68
CA PHE A 38 31.58 16.41 -21.89
C PHE A 38 31.98 17.33 -20.73
N ARG A 39 33.21 17.17 -20.25
CA ARG A 39 33.88 18.07 -19.32
C ARG A 39 34.95 18.87 -20.05
N VAL A 40 34.89 20.19 -19.88
CA VAL A 40 35.84 21.12 -20.49
C VAL A 40 36.75 21.72 -19.43
N THR A 41 38.05 21.59 -19.65
CA THR A 41 39.09 22.26 -18.86
C THR A 41 39.64 23.42 -19.67
N VAL A 42 39.63 24.61 -19.07
CA VAL A 42 40.18 25.83 -19.68
C VAL A 42 41.40 26.27 -18.88
N VAL A 43 42.52 26.48 -19.56
CA VAL A 43 43.73 27.09 -18.99
C VAL A 43 43.93 28.45 -19.66
N ALA A 44 43.85 29.51 -18.88
CA ALA A 44 44.01 30.88 -19.34
C ALA A 44 44.75 31.71 -18.28
N ASN A 45 45.40 32.79 -18.72
CA ASN A 45 46.07 33.73 -17.81
C ASN A 45 45.05 34.67 -17.13
N ASN A 46 43.92 34.89 -17.78
CA ASN A 46 42.83 35.74 -17.32
C ASN A 46 41.63 34.90 -16.88
N ALA A 47 40.79 35.46 -16.01
CA ALA A 47 39.61 34.77 -15.49
C ALA A 47 38.66 34.37 -16.63
N VAL A 48 38.20 33.12 -16.62
CA VAL A 48 37.30 32.58 -17.64
C VAL A 48 35.86 33.00 -17.33
N THR A 49 35.18 33.63 -18.28
CA THR A 49 33.79 34.12 -18.15
C THR A 49 32.75 33.07 -18.54
N GLY A 50 33.15 32.04 -19.27
CA GLY A 50 32.32 30.88 -19.59
C GLY A 50 32.81 30.11 -20.81
N VAL A 51 32.17 28.97 -21.05
CA VAL A 51 32.38 28.11 -22.22
C VAL A 51 31.06 27.99 -22.97
N GLU A 52 31.11 28.27 -24.27
CA GLU A 52 30.01 28.07 -25.20
C GLU A 52 30.16 26.73 -25.93
N PHE A 53 29.05 26.03 -26.09
CA PHE A 53 28.96 24.68 -26.66
C PHE A 53 28.20 24.70 -27.97
N TYR A 54 28.86 24.31 -29.05
CA TYR A 54 28.30 24.33 -30.39
C TYR A 54 28.17 22.92 -30.96
N VAL A 55 27.01 22.63 -31.55
CA VAL A 55 26.76 21.44 -32.38
C VAL A 55 26.72 21.89 -33.83
N GLY A 56 27.74 21.53 -34.61
CA GLY A 56 27.99 22.13 -35.92
C GLY A 56 28.27 23.64 -35.82
N SER A 57 27.38 24.45 -36.40
CA SER A 57 27.42 25.91 -36.32
C SER A 57 26.48 26.50 -35.27
N GLU A 58 25.59 25.71 -34.69
CA GLU A 58 24.54 26.16 -33.77
C GLU A 58 25.08 26.20 -32.33
N LEU A 59 24.90 27.33 -31.63
CA LEU A 59 25.15 27.43 -30.20
C LEU A 59 24.02 26.70 -29.45
N ARG A 60 24.36 25.63 -28.73
CA ARG A 60 23.40 24.79 -28.00
C ARG A 60 23.32 25.14 -26.52
N ASP A 61 24.43 25.52 -25.91
CA ASP A 61 24.48 25.79 -24.47
C ASP A 61 25.67 26.68 -24.10
N LYS A 62 25.66 27.24 -22.88
CA LYS A 62 26.75 28.01 -22.29
C LYS A 62 26.82 27.74 -20.79
N ASP A 63 28.00 27.34 -20.31
CA ASP A 63 28.27 27.15 -18.88
C ASP A 63 29.26 28.20 -18.38
N THR A 64 28.93 28.82 -17.25
CA THR A 64 29.74 29.87 -16.60
C THR A 64 30.35 29.39 -15.29
N SER A 65 30.14 28.14 -14.90
CA SER A 65 30.59 27.55 -13.64
C SER A 65 31.61 26.44 -13.88
N THR A 66 32.55 26.26 -12.94
CA THR A 66 33.54 25.17 -13.01
C THR A 66 33.10 24.01 -12.11
N PRO A 67 33.23 22.75 -12.55
CA PRO A 67 33.69 22.30 -13.87
C PRO A 67 32.70 22.62 -14.99
N TYR A 68 33.20 23.05 -16.16
CA TYR A 68 32.34 23.35 -17.32
C TYR A 68 31.84 22.05 -17.96
N GLU A 69 30.53 21.87 -18.04
CA GLU A 69 29.91 20.65 -18.53
C GLU A 69 28.93 20.90 -19.70
N PHE A 70 28.90 19.99 -20.67
CA PHE A 70 27.92 19.98 -21.76
C PHE A 70 27.39 18.57 -21.97
N THR A 71 26.07 18.41 -21.87
CA THR A 71 25.41 17.12 -22.11
C THR A 71 24.71 17.13 -23.45
N ILE A 72 25.03 16.16 -24.30
CA ILE A 72 24.32 15.92 -25.57
C ILE A 72 23.54 14.62 -25.50
N ASP A 73 22.36 14.62 -26.10
CA ASP A 73 21.57 13.42 -26.30
C ASP A 73 21.63 13.00 -27.78
N SER A 74 22.34 11.91 -28.05
CA SER A 74 22.51 11.37 -29.41
C SER A 74 21.21 10.98 -30.10
N LEU A 75 20.10 10.80 -29.37
CA LEU A 75 18.80 10.50 -29.96
C LEU A 75 18.11 11.72 -30.58
N ALA A 76 18.54 12.93 -30.21
CA ALA A 76 18.10 14.17 -30.85
C ALA A 76 18.86 14.44 -32.16
N GLU A 77 19.96 13.72 -32.40
CA GLU A 77 20.87 13.94 -33.53
C GLU A 77 20.69 12.87 -34.61
N THR A 78 21.27 13.12 -35.79
CA THR A 78 21.31 12.15 -36.88
C THR A 78 22.53 11.24 -36.71
N ASP A 79 22.37 9.92 -36.87
CA ASP A 79 23.47 8.96 -36.85
C ASP A 79 24.53 9.33 -37.90
N GLY A 80 25.80 9.32 -37.50
CA GLY A 80 26.92 9.77 -38.33
C GLY A 80 27.91 10.65 -37.58
N ASN A 81 28.83 11.27 -38.32
CA ASN A 81 29.84 12.14 -37.74
C ASN A 81 29.22 13.48 -37.33
N LEU A 82 29.41 13.88 -36.07
CA LEU A 82 28.93 15.13 -35.51
C LEU A 82 30.11 15.95 -34.98
N LYS A 83 30.28 17.18 -35.47
CA LYS A 83 31.34 18.08 -35.02
C LYS A 83 30.85 18.93 -33.85
N LEU A 84 31.52 18.82 -32.72
CA LEU A 84 31.30 19.62 -31.52
C LEU A 84 32.41 20.66 -31.40
N ARG A 85 32.07 21.90 -31.03
CA ARG A 85 33.05 22.95 -30.72
C ARG A 85 32.78 23.54 -29.34
N PHE A 86 33.85 23.76 -28.60
CA PHE A 86 33.85 24.24 -27.23
C PHE A 86 34.69 25.51 -27.20
N LYS A 87 34.06 26.68 -27.00
CA LYS A 87 34.73 27.97 -27.08
C LYS A 87 34.70 28.67 -25.73
N ALA A 88 35.88 28.89 -25.14
CA ALA A 88 36.03 29.57 -23.87
C ALA A 88 36.34 31.04 -24.07
N PHE A 89 35.86 31.87 -23.15
CA PHE A 89 36.08 33.31 -23.14
C PHE A 89 36.63 33.76 -21.79
N THR A 90 37.43 34.81 -21.79
CA THR A 90 37.98 35.43 -20.57
C THR A 90 37.41 36.83 -20.35
N THR A 91 37.72 37.44 -19.21
CA THR A 91 37.33 38.81 -18.87
C THR A 91 37.97 39.85 -19.79
N GLU A 92 39.16 39.58 -20.32
CA GLU A 92 39.91 40.48 -21.21
C GLU A 92 39.56 40.29 -22.70
N GLY A 93 38.49 39.54 -23.00
CA GLY A 93 38.06 39.28 -24.37
C GLY A 93 38.93 38.27 -25.13
N GLU A 94 39.90 37.64 -24.48
CA GLU A 94 40.63 36.51 -25.07
C GLU A 94 39.71 35.30 -25.19
N SER A 95 39.88 34.50 -26.25
CA SER A 95 39.14 33.26 -26.44
C SER A 95 40.02 32.14 -26.95
N GLY A 96 39.61 30.91 -26.66
CA GLY A 96 40.22 29.68 -27.14
C GLY A 96 39.13 28.70 -27.52
N GLU A 97 39.44 27.75 -28.41
CA GLU A 97 38.48 26.71 -28.79
C GLU A 97 39.12 25.34 -28.89
N ALA A 98 38.29 24.32 -28.66
CA ALA A 98 38.58 22.94 -28.99
C ALA A 98 37.44 22.39 -29.85
N ALA A 99 37.76 21.49 -30.77
CA ALA A 99 36.77 20.79 -31.57
C ALA A 99 37.00 19.28 -31.48
N VAL A 100 35.90 18.53 -31.34
CA VAL A 100 35.91 17.07 -31.36
C VAL A 100 34.86 16.62 -32.37
N THR A 101 35.23 15.70 -33.26
CA THR A 101 34.27 15.02 -34.14
C THR A 101 33.93 13.68 -33.51
N VAL A 102 32.68 13.53 -33.07
CA VAL A 102 32.16 12.29 -32.48
C VAL A 102 31.35 11.52 -33.52
N LYS A 103 31.13 10.23 -33.32
CA LYS A 103 30.26 9.39 -34.14
C LYS A 103 28.99 9.07 -33.37
N ILE A 104 27.87 9.61 -33.81
CA ILE A 104 26.54 9.23 -33.34
C ILE A 104 26.20 7.86 -33.93
N ASP A 105 25.99 6.86 -33.08
CA ASP A 105 25.62 5.51 -33.49
C ASP A 105 24.59 4.95 -32.51
N ASN A 106 23.31 5.13 -32.84
CA ASN A 106 22.22 4.62 -32.02
C ASN A 106 21.86 3.17 -32.37
N ALA A 107 22.60 2.54 -33.29
CA ALA A 107 22.36 1.19 -33.78
C ALA A 107 20.91 0.97 -34.25
N LEU A 108 20.30 1.98 -34.88
CA LEU A 108 18.89 1.93 -35.36
C LEU A 108 18.64 0.75 -36.32
N GLY A 109 19.65 0.41 -37.13
CA GLY A 109 19.57 -0.70 -38.09
C GLY A 109 19.45 -2.10 -37.48
N LYS A 110 19.62 -2.26 -36.15
CA LYS A 110 19.40 -3.54 -35.47
C LYS A 110 17.91 -3.88 -35.25
N GLY A 111 17.02 -2.91 -35.47
CA GLY A 111 15.57 -3.10 -35.40
C GLY A 111 14.98 -2.98 -33.98
N LEU A 112 13.65 -2.86 -33.93
CA LEU A 112 12.88 -2.65 -32.71
C LEU A 112 13.11 -3.75 -31.67
N ASP A 113 12.94 -5.02 -32.07
CA ASP A 113 13.00 -6.18 -31.17
C ASP A 113 14.35 -6.30 -30.45
N PHE A 114 15.45 -6.00 -31.15
CA PHE A 114 16.78 -6.00 -30.55
C PHE A 114 16.87 -5.02 -29.36
N HIS A 115 16.35 -3.80 -29.53
CA HIS A 115 16.41 -2.78 -28.48
C HIS A 115 15.40 -3.03 -27.35
N ILE A 116 14.24 -3.63 -27.66
CA ILE A 116 13.31 -4.13 -26.64
C ILE A 116 13.96 -5.21 -25.77
N GLN A 117 14.64 -6.18 -26.39
CA GLN A 117 15.34 -7.22 -25.66
C GLN A 117 16.48 -6.66 -24.81
N LYS A 118 17.33 -5.80 -25.39
CA LYS A 118 18.42 -5.14 -24.66
C LYS A 118 17.90 -4.33 -23.47
N GLY A 119 16.80 -3.60 -23.64
CA GLY A 119 16.17 -2.84 -22.55
C GLY A 119 15.61 -3.74 -21.46
N THR A 120 15.03 -4.88 -21.83
CA THR A 120 14.52 -5.87 -20.88
C THR A 120 15.63 -6.52 -20.06
N GLU A 121 16.72 -6.92 -20.70
CA GLU A 121 17.92 -7.47 -20.05
C GLU A 121 18.54 -6.44 -19.09
N ALA A 122 18.64 -5.18 -19.52
CA ALA A 122 19.12 -4.10 -18.66
C ALA A 122 18.24 -3.88 -17.42
N LEU A 123 16.91 -4.01 -17.54
CA LEU A 123 16.01 -3.95 -16.37
C LEU A 123 16.22 -5.11 -15.40
N GLN A 124 16.46 -6.33 -15.90
CA GLN A 124 16.75 -7.50 -15.07
C GLN A 124 18.06 -7.31 -14.29
N ASP A 125 19.07 -6.71 -14.94
CA ASP A 125 20.35 -6.36 -14.32
C ASP A 125 20.29 -5.09 -13.45
N SER A 126 19.12 -4.45 -13.31
CA SER A 126 18.93 -3.14 -12.66
C SER A 126 19.81 -2.00 -13.25
N LYS A 127 20.24 -2.14 -14.51
CA LYS A 127 20.95 -1.11 -15.28
C LYS A 127 19.95 -0.13 -15.87
N PHE A 128 19.38 0.72 -15.01
CA PHE A 128 18.23 1.55 -15.39
C PHE A 128 18.53 2.56 -16.50
N ASP A 129 19.73 3.15 -16.52
CA ASP A 129 20.13 4.08 -17.59
C ASP A 129 20.28 3.39 -18.95
N ASP A 130 20.81 2.16 -18.97
CA ASP A 130 20.91 1.34 -20.18
C ASP A 130 19.51 0.95 -20.68
N ALA A 131 18.60 0.60 -19.76
CA ALA A 131 17.21 0.30 -20.08
C ALA A 131 16.48 1.51 -20.68
N ILE A 132 16.63 2.69 -20.07
CA ILE A 132 16.07 3.95 -20.58
C ILE A 132 16.62 4.22 -21.97
N THR A 133 17.94 4.10 -22.18
CA THR A 133 18.58 4.35 -23.47
C THR A 133 18.05 3.40 -24.54
N ALA A 134 18.02 2.10 -24.28
CA ALA A 134 17.51 1.10 -25.23
C ALA A 134 16.02 1.32 -25.56
N GLY A 135 15.19 1.60 -24.55
CA GLY A 135 13.78 1.91 -24.75
C GLY A 135 13.56 3.20 -25.56
N ARG A 136 14.38 4.23 -25.34
CA ARG A 136 14.31 5.47 -26.12
C ARG A 136 14.79 5.30 -27.56
N ILE A 137 15.79 4.46 -27.80
CA ILE A 137 16.18 4.04 -29.16
C ILE A 137 15.03 3.30 -29.84
N ALA A 138 14.40 2.36 -29.16
CA ALA A 138 13.21 1.65 -29.66
C ALA A 138 12.07 2.62 -30.02
N LEU A 139 11.81 3.64 -29.21
CA LEU A 139 10.83 4.69 -29.52
C LEU A 139 11.23 5.58 -30.71
N ARG A 140 12.52 5.73 -31.01
CA ARG A 140 12.99 6.43 -32.22
C ARG A 140 12.75 5.60 -33.47
N ILE A 141 12.82 4.27 -33.36
CA ILE A 141 12.51 3.33 -34.45
C ILE A 141 10.98 3.25 -34.66
N ASP A 142 10.22 3.08 -33.58
CA ASP A 142 8.76 3.06 -33.57
C ASP A 142 8.19 3.90 -32.41
N PRO A 143 7.73 5.14 -32.69
CA PRO A 143 7.16 6.03 -31.68
C PRO A 143 5.86 5.52 -31.00
N LYS A 144 5.21 4.48 -31.57
CA LYS A 144 3.97 3.90 -31.04
C LYS A 144 4.21 2.62 -30.23
N SER A 145 5.45 2.17 -30.06
CA SER A 145 5.74 0.94 -29.33
C SER A 145 5.44 1.06 -27.83
N ASN A 146 4.33 0.47 -27.39
CA ASN A 146 3.98 0.38 -25.96
C ASN A 146 5.00 -0.44 -25.16
N ALA A 147 5.61 -1.45 -25.77
CA ALA A 147 6.70 -2.21 -25.15
C ALA A 147 7.89 -1.30 -24.81
N ALA A 148 8.26 -0.40 -25.73
CA ALA A 148 9.34 0.57 -25.50
C ALA A 148 8.96 1.59 -24.42
N ARG A 149 7.73 2.11 -24.43
CA ARG A 149 7.21 3.01 -23.37
C ARG A 149 7.30 2.36 -21.99
N ILE A 150 6.88 1.09 -21.88
CA ILE A 150 6.94 0.31 -20.63
C ILE A 150 8.39 0.15 -20.14
N ILE A 151 9.35 -0.14 -21.04
CA ILE A 151 10.77 -0.24 -20.67
C ILE A 151 11.29 1.08 -20.11
N VAL A 152 11.02 2.19 -20.79
CA VAL A 152 11.45 3.53 -20.34
C VAL A 152 10.81 3.89 -19.00
N ALA A 153 9.51 3.62 -18.84
CA ALA A 153 8.78 3.83 -17.59
C ALA A 153 9.39 3.03 -16.44
N ARG A 154 9.70 1.74 -16.65
CA ARG A 154 10.36 0.88 -15.64
C ARG A 154 11.76 1.35 -15.30
N GLY A 155 12.53 1.82 -16.29
CA GLY A 155 13.85 2.37 -16.07
C GLY A 155 13.80 3.62 -15.18
N TYR A 156 12.90 4.56 -15.49
CA TYR A 156 12.69 5.74 -14.63
C TYR A 156 12.14 5.39 -13.24
N LEU A 157 11.28 4.38 -13.15
CA LEU A 157 10.79 3.87 -11.87
C LEU A 157 11.95 3.34 -11.01
N GLY A 158 12.86 2.55 -11.60
CA GLY A 158 14.05 2.04 -10.93
C GLY A 158 14.98 3.14 -10.41
N LYS A 159 15.03 4.29 -11.10
CA LYS A 159 15.76 5.50 -10.65
C LYS A 159 15.01 6.33 -9.60
N GLY A 160 13.76 5.98 -9.28
CA GLY A 160 12.90 6.77 -8.38
C GLY A 160 12.39 8.08 -8.98
N THR A 161 12.49 8.26 -10.30
CA THR A 161 11.99 9.46 -11.00
C THR A 161 10.53 9.24 -11.42
N PHE A 162 9.61 9.34 -10.46
CA PHE A 162 8.21 8.97 -10.64
C PHE A 162 7.48 9.76 -11.73
N ASP A 163 7.71 11.07 -11.86
CA ASP A 163 7.00 11.90 -12.84
C ASP A 163 7.25 11.43 -14.29
N LYS A 164 8.51 11.13 -14.62
CA LYS A 164 8.87 10.60 -15.94
C LYS A 164 8.34 9.18 -16.13
N ALA A 165 8.46 8.33 -15.11
CA ALA A 165 7.94 6.96 -15.17
C ALA A 165 6.42 6.94 -15.43
N GLN A 166 5.68 7.76 -14.67
CA GLN A 166 4.24 7.90 -14.76
C GLN A 166 3.83 8.34 -16.16
N LYS A 167 4.46 9.39 -16.70
CA LYS A 167 4.15 9.89 -18.05
C LYS A 167 4.20 8.79 -19.12
N PHE A 168 5.30 8.02 -19.18
CA PHE A 168 5.44 6.95 -20.17
C PHE A 168 4.43 5.80 -19.95
N ALA A 169 4.09 5.49 -18.69
CA ALA A 169 3.08 4.49 -18.39
C ALA A 169 1.66 4.96 -18.74
N GLU A 170 1.34 6.23 -18.50
CA GLU A 170 0.07 6.85 -18.90
C GLU A 170 -0.08 6.91 -20.41
N ASP A 171 0.98 7.24 -21.15
CA ASP A 171 0.99 7.21 -22.61
C ASP A 171 0.69 5.79 -23.13
N ALA A 172 1.28 4.76 -22.51
CA ALA A 172 1.04 3.37 -22.89
C ALA A 172 -0.39 2.89 -22.58
N VAL A 173 -0.95 3.27 -21.43
CA VAL A 173 -2.36 2.98 -21.08
C VAL A 173 -3.33 3.74 -21.96
N SER A 174 -3.01 4.97 -22.34
CA SER A 174 -3.87 5.80 -23.19
C SER A 174 -3.94 5.28 -24.63
N ASP A 175 -2.82 4.75 -25.13
CA ASP A 175 -2.73 4.16 -26.48
C ASP A 175 -3.40 2.77 -26.56
N ASP A 176 -3.22 1.93 -25.54
CA ASP A 176 -3.89 0.64 -25.40
C ASP A 176 -4.49 0.46 -23.99
N PRO A 177 -5.76 0.84 -23.79
CA PRO A 177 -6.44 0.69 -22.50
C PRO A 177 -6.61 -0.74 -22.00
N ASN A 178 -6.38 -1.74 -22.85
CA ASN A 178 -6.44 -3.16 -22.50
C ASN A 178 -5.05 -3.76 -22.22
N ASN A 179 -3.98 -2.97 -22.32
CA ASN A 179 -2.63 -3.42 -22.00
C ASN A 179 -2.45 -3.56 -20.48
N GLN A 180 -2.66 -4.77 -19.97
CA GLN A 180 -2.55 -5.05 -18.54
C GLN A 180 -1.17 -4.68 -17.97
N SER A 181 -0.09 -4.95 -18.70
CA SER A 181 1.26 -4.66 -18.22
C SER A 181 1.50 -3.15 -18.06
N ALA A 182 0.87 -2.31 -18.89
CA ALA A 182 0.94 -0.86 -18.76
C ALA A 182 0.09 -0.38 -17.58
N ALA A 183 -1.12 -0.92 -17.42
CA ALA A 183 -2.01 -0.59 -16.32
C ALA A 183 -1.40 -0.96 -14.95
N ASP A 184 -0.86 -2.18 -14.81
CA ASP A 184 -0.18 -2.63 -13.59
C ASP A 184 1.03 -1.76 -13.25
N LEU A 185 1.81 -1.38 -14.26
CA LEU A 185 2.97 -0.51 -14.08
C LEU A 185 2.53 0.88 -13.60
N LEU A 186 1.50 1.47 -14.21
CA LEU A 186 0.96 2.77 -13.81
C LEU A 186 0.45 2.73 -12.37
N SER A 187 -0.31 1.69 -11.99
CA SER A 187 -0.76 1.49 -10.61
C SER A 187 0.42 1.39 -9.65
N SER A 188 1.45 0.59 -9.96
CA SER A 188 2.65 0.47 -9.12
C SER A 188 3.41 1.80 -8.96
N ILE A 189 3.53 2.58 -10.04
CA ILE A 189 4.15 3.91 -9.99
C ILE A 189 3.37 4.84 -9.06
N LYS A 190 2.05 4.94 -9.25
CA LYS A 190 1.18 5.81 -8.43
C LYS A 190 1.22 5.41 -6.95
N LEU A 191 1.21 4.11 -6.66
CA LEU A 191 1.34 3.61 -5.29
C LEU A 191 2.68 4.01 -4.65
N ARG A 192 3.80 3.77 -5.32
CA ARG A 192 5.14 4.13 -4.79
C ARG A 192 5.31 5.63 -4.60
N GLN A 193 4.77 6.43 -5.52
CA GLN A 193 4.74 7.88 -5.38
C GLN A 193 3.89 8.29 -4.17
N ALA A 194 2.71 7.71 -3.99
CA ALA A 194 1.84 7.96 -2.85
C ALA A 194 2.53 7.64 -1.51
N PHE A 195 3.19 6.48 -1.39
CA PHE A 195 3.97 6.12 -0.20
C PHE A 195 5.12 7.09 0.05
N THR A 196 5.84 7.50 -0.99
CA THR A 196 6.93 8.47 -0.89
C THR A 196 6.45 9.83 -0.39
N THR A 197 5.28 10.29 -0.86
CA THR A 197 4.66 11.55 -0.41
C THR A 197 4.19 11.44 1.04
N MET A 198 3.63 10.30 1.44
CA MET A 198 3.17 10.03 2.81
C MET A 198 4.30 10.18 3.84
N SER A 199 5.51 9.71 3.51
CA SER A 199 6.67 9.79 4.40
C SER A 199 7.32 11.19 4.48
N ARG A 200 7.06 12.09 3.52
CA ARG A 200 7.77 13.38 3.38
C ARG A 200 6.93 14.61 3.68
N SER A 201 5.60 14.52 3.61
CA SER A 201 4.74 15.71 3.63
C SER A 201 4.41 16.21 5.04
N SER A 202 4.59 17.51 5.25
CA SER A 202 4.07 18.24 6.42
C SER A 202 2.59 18.61 6.26
N ASP A 203 2.11 18.80 5.03
CA ASP A 203 0.72 19.17 4.72
C ASP A 203 -0.12 17.96 4.30
N ARG A 204 -0.80 17.39 5.31
CA ARG A 204 -1.27 15.99 5.25
C ARG A 204 -2.67 15.81 4.66
N LYS A 205 -3.47 16.87 4.45
CA LYS A 205 -4.84 16.75 3.90
C LYS A 205 -4.87 16.53 2.39
N GLU A 206 -4.21 17.39 1.60
CA GLU A 206 -4.10 17.22 0.14
C GLU A 206 -3.31 15.95 -0.22
N THR A 207 -2.29 15.65 0.59
CA THR A 207 -1.52 14.40 0.52
C THR A 207 -2.42 13.17 0.70
N LEU A 208 -3.36 13.18 1.65
CA LEU A 208 -4.24 12.05 1.92
C LEU A 208 -5.21 11.77 0.76
N ALA A 209 -5.73 12.80 0.10
CA ALA A 209 -6.60 12.64 -1.08
C ALA A 209 -5.85 11.94 -2.22
N THR A 210 -4.64 12.42 -2.52
CA THR A 210 -3.78 11.82 -3.56
C THR A 210 -3.44 10.36 -3.25
N ILE A 211 -3.14 10.05 -1.98
CA ILE A 211 -2.85 8.68 -1.54
C ILE A 211 -4.08 7.78 -1.70
N LYS A 212 -5.25 8.25 -1.28
CA LYS A 212 -6.52 7.52 -1.41
C LYS A 212 -6.84 7.23 -2.88
N ASP A 213 -6.65 8.20 -3.76
CA ASP A 213 -6.90 8.03 -5.20
C ASP A 213 -5.92 7.03 -5.83
N ALA A 214 -4.65 7.07 -5.42
CA ALA A 214 -3.65 6.09 -5.85
C ALA A 214 -4.03 4.66 -5.40
N PHE A 215 -4.46 4.48 -4.15
CA PHE A 215 -4.92 3.17 -3.67
C PHE A 215 -6.16 2.69 -4.41
N LYS A 216 -7.20 3.52 -4.53
CA LYS A 216 -8.44 3.14 -5.23
C LYS A 216 -8.18 2.80 -6.69
N SER A 217 -7.37 3.59 -7.39
CA SER A 217 -6.99 3.31 -8.78
C SER A 217 -6.27 1.97 -8.93
N ALA A 218 -5.36 1.63 -8.01
CA ALA A 218 -4.67 0.34 -8.02
C ALA A 218 -5.63 -0.84 -7.74
N VAL A 219 -6.53 -0.67 -6.77
CA VAL A 219 -7.60 -1.63 -6.45
C VAL A 219 -8.49 -1.86 -7.67
N ASP A 220 -9.01 -0.80 -8.28
CA ASP A 220 -9.93 -0.88 -9.42
C ASP A 220 -9.27 -1.56 -10.62
N THR A 221 -8.02 -1.19 -10.91
CA THR A 221 -7.22 -1.78 -11.99
C THR A 221 -7.05 -3.28 -11.77
N ARG A 222 -6.66 -3.67 -10.55
CA ARG A 222 -6.44 -5.08 -10.21
C ARG A 222 -7.75 -5.88 -10.18
N ARG A 223 -8.83 -5.33 -9.62
CA ARG A 223 -10.16 -5.95 -9.57
C ARG A 223 -10.69 -6.21 -10.98
N LYS A 224 -10.65 -5.20 -11.86
CA LYS A 224 -11.09 -5.31 -13.25
C LYS A 224 -10.35 -6.43 -13.99
N PHE A 225 -9.04 -6.54 -13.78
CA PHE A 225 -8.24 -7.60 -14.38
C PHE A 225 -8.65 -8.99 -13.88
N VAL A 226 -8.65 -9.19 -12.56
CA VAL A 226 -8.94 -10.50 -11.97
C VAL A 226 -10.37 -10.96 -12.29
N ASP A 227 -11.35 -10.05 -12.22
CA ASP A 227 -12.74 -10.34 -12.58
C ASP A 227 -12.85 -10.70 -14.07
N SER A 228 -12.22 -9.94 -14.97
CA SER A 228 -12.21 -10.26 -16.41
C SER A 228 -11.56 -11.62 -16.72
N GLN A 229 -10.54 -12.00 -15.96
CA GLN A 229 -9.91 -13.31 -16.12
C GLN A 229 -10.83 -14.44 -15.67
N PHE A 230 -11.55 -14.26 -14.57
CA PHE A 230 -12.50 -15.25 -14.06
C PHE A 230 -13.74 -15.36 -14.94
N ASP A 231 -14.31 -14.25 -15.39
CA ASP A 231 -15.56 -14.21 -16.17
C ASP A 231 -15.44 -14.91 -17.54
N LYS A 232 -14.22 -15.11 -18.04
CA LYS A 232 -13.94 -15.87 -19.28
C LYS A 232 -13.97 -17.39 -19.05
N LEU A 233 -13.94 -17.84 -17.80
CA LEU A 233 -13.94 -19.26 -17.46
C LEU A 233 -15.36 -19.83 -17.54
N SER A 234 -15.48 -21.02 -18.10
CA SER A 234 -16.72 -21.81 -18.06
C SER A 234 -16.69 -22.80 -16.89
N ALA A 235 -17.83 -23.45 -16.61
CA ALA A 235 -17.89 -24.50 -15.61
C ALA A 235 -16.80 -25.56 -15.88
N PRO A 236 -15.99 -25.94 -14.88
CA PRO A 236 -14.85 -26.81 -15.09
C PRO A 236 -15.29 -28.27 -15.26
N ASP A 237 -14.52 -29.03 -16.03
CA ASP A 237 -14.48 -30.49 -15.92
C ASP A 237 -13.61 -30.91 -14.72
N ASP A 238 -13.49 -32.21 -14.48
CA ASP A 238 -12.69 -32.73 -13.36
C ASP A 238 -11.19 -32.38 -13.49
N ALA A 239 -10.67 -32.23 -14.71
CA ALA A 239 -9.26 -31.92 -14.96
C ALA A 239 -8.91 -30.46 -14.65
N HIS A 240 -9.86 -29.53 -14.84
CA HIS A 240 -9.66 -28.09 -14.63
C HIS A 240 -10.28 -27.58 -13.33
N LEU A 241 -10.87 -28.44 -12.51
CA LEU A 241 -11.54 -28.10 -11.25
C LEU A 241 -10.68 -27.22 -10.35
N ILE A 242 -9.41 -27.58 -10.14
CA ILE A 242 -8.50 -26.85 -9.25
C ILE A 242 -8.14 -25.49 -9.83
N SER A 243 -7.79 -25.41 -11.12
CA SER A 243 -7.49 -24.11 -11.75
C SER A 243 -8.68 -23.16 -11.76
N TYR A 244 -9.91 -23.67 -11.96
CA TYR A 244 -11.13 -22.86 -11.85
C TYR A 244 -11.35 -22.37 -10.42
N ALA A 245 -11.23 -23.27 -9.44
CA ALA A 245 -11.36 -22.91 -8.04
C ALA A 245 -10.32 -21.86 -7.64
N ASP A 246 -9.07 -22.01 -8.04
CA ASP A 246 -8.02 -21.04 -7.71
C ASP A 246 -8.27 -19.67 -8.31
N ALA A 247 -8.75 -19.61 -9.55
CA ALA A 247 -9.18 -18.36 -10.18
C ALA A 247 -10.37 -17.74 -9.45
N ALA A 248 -11.37 -18.55 -9.06
CA ALA A 248 -12.52 -18.11 -8.30
C ALA A 248 -12.11 -17.55 -6.92
N LEU A 249 -11.22 -18.22 -6.20
CA LEU A 249 -10.70 -17.79 -4.90
C LEU A 249 -9.93 -16.48 -5.02
N SER A 250 -9.04 -16.36 -6.01
CA SER A 250 -8.30 -15.13 -6.28
C SER A 250 -9.20 -13.95 -6.68
N ALA A 251 -10.36 -14.23 -7.29
CA ALA A 251 -11.39 -13.23 -7.64
C ALA A 251 -12.37 -12.93 -6.49
N ASP A 252 -12.14 -13.44 -5.28
CA ASP A 252 -13.09 -13.38 -4.15
C ASP A 252 -14.48 -13.99 -4.45
N ARG A 253 -14.59 -14.85 -5.48
CA ARG A 253 -15.82 -15.57 -5.85
C ARG A 253 -15.95 -16.87 -5.07
N TYR A 254 -15.89 -16.78 -3.74
CA TYR A 254 -15.86 -17.94 -2.84
C TYR A 254 -17.04 -18.90 -3.05
N SER A 255 -18.24 -18.36 -3.25
CA SER A 255 -19.44 -19.17 -3.52
C SER A 255 -19.34 -19.95 -4.83
N ALA A 256 -18.71 -19.40 -5.87
CA ALA A 256 -18.48 -20.10 -7.13
C ALA A 256 -17.45 -21.23 -6.98
N ALA A 257 -16.39 -21.00 -6.19
CA ALA A 257 -15.44 -22.06 -5.84
C ALA A 257 -16.14 -23.21 -5.10
N LEU A 258 -16.95 -22.90 -4.08
CA LEU A 258 -17.68 -23.92 -3.31
C LEU A 258 -18.65 -24.73 -4.17
N ALA A 259 -19.35 -24.07 -5.11
CA ALA A 259 -20.33 -24.73 -5.98
C ALA A 259 -19.75 -25.91 -6.78
N VAL A 260 -18.48 -25.82 -7.19
CA VAL A 260 -17.80 -26.89 -7.95
C VAL A 260 -16.99 -27.84 -7.06
N LEU A 261 -16.41 -27.33 -5.96
CA LEU A 261 -15.56 -28.12 -5.07
C LEU A 261 -16.36 -29.05 -4.15
N GLU A 262 -17.48 -28.58 -3.57
CA GLU A 262 -18.25 -29.38 -2.61
C GLU A 262 -18.80 -30.70 -3.21
N PRO A 263 -19.36 -30.73 -4.44
CA PRO A 263 -19.75 -31.99 -5.07
C PRO A 263 -18.57 -32.93 -5.31
N ALA A 264 -17.41 -32.39 -5.71
CA ALA A 264 -16.20 -33.18 -5.94
C ALA A 264 -15.67 -33.81 -4.63
N PHE A 265 -15.64 -33.03 -3.55
CA PHE A 265 -15.22 -33.51 -2.23
C PHE A 265 -16.19 -34.55 -1.65
N ARG A 266 -17.50 -34.40 -1.90
CA ARG A 266 -18.48 -35.42 -1.50
C ARG A 266 -18.29 -36.76 -2.23
N LYS A 267 -17.78 -36.75 -3.47
CA LYS A 267 -17.45 -37.97 -4.22
C LYS A 267 -16.16 -38.63 -3.72
N ASP A 268 -15.14 -37.82 -3.41
CA ASP A 268 -13.88 -38.30 -2.82
C ASP A 268 -13.38 -37.31 -1.74
N ASN A 269 -13.66 -37.64 -0.49
CA ASN A 269 -13.31 -36.82 0.68
C ASN A 269 -11.84 -36.97 1.11
N ARG A 270 -11.03 -37.75 0.38
CA ARG A 270 -9.59 -37.91 0.62
C ARG A 270 -8.76 -36.84 -0.08
N ARG A 271 -9.41 -36.01 -0.91
CA ARG A 271 -8.77 -34.94 -1.68
C ARG A 271 -8.44 -33.71 -0.82
N THR A 272 -7.25 -33.72 -0.22
CA THR A 272 -6.70 -32.60 0.57
C THR A 272 -6.67 -31.30 -0.23
N ASP A 273 -6.28 -31.35 -1.51
CA ASP A 273 -6.22 -30.20 -2.42
C ASP A 273 -7.56 -29.46 -2.56
N VAL A 274 -8.66 -30.22 -2.56
CA VAL A 274 -10.04 -29.69 -2.61
C VAL A 274 -10.51 -29.24 -1.24
N GLY A 275 -10.36 -30.09 -0.23
CA GLY A 275 -10.87 -29.80 1.12
C GLY A 275 -10.24 -28.53 1.71
N ASN A 276 -8.94 -28.31 1.49
CA ASN A 276 -8.24 -27.09 1.90
C ASN A 276 -8.80 -25.83 1.21
N ARG A 277 -9.12 -25.90 -0.10
CA ARG A 277 -9.74 -24.80 -0.85
C ARG A 277 -11.19 -24.52 -0.42
N ILE A 278 -11.95 -25.57 -0.11
CA ILE A 278 -13.30 -25.44 0.48
C ILE A 278 -13.20 -24.72 1.83
N ALA A 279 -12.32 -25.19 2.71
CA ALA A 279 -12.14 -24.59 4.03
C ALA A 279 -11.71 -23.13 3.93
N TYR A 280 -10.79 -22.81 3.02
CA TYR A 280 -10.39 -21.43 2.73
C TYR A 280 -11.60 -20.56 2.34
N ALA A 281 -12.40 -20.99 1.36
CA ALA A 281 -13.60 -20.26 0.94
C ALA A 281 -14.62 -20.09 2.08
N GLN A 282 -14.85 -21.15 2.87
CA GLN A 282 -15.76 -21.12 4.02
C GLN A 282 -15.26 -20.15 5.09
N MET A 283 -13.96 -20.11 5.38
CA MET A 283 -13.36 -19.11 6.28
C MET A 283 -13.63 -17.68 5.80
N ARG A 284 -13.39 -17.40 4.50
CA ARG A 284 -13.61 -16.06 3.93
C ARG A 284 -15.07 -15.64 3.89
N LEU A 285 -16.01 -16.60 3.86
CA LEU A 285 -17.46 -16.37 3.95
C LEU A 285 -17.98 -16.34 5.41
N GLY A 286 -17.11 -16.46 6.42
CA GLY A 286 -17.54 -16.50 7.83
C GLY A 286 -18.20 -17.82 8.26
N ARG A 287 -18.14 -18.87 7.43
CA ARG A 287 -18.68 -20.21 7.71
C ARG A 287 -17.68 -21.05 8.51
N TYR A 288 -17.29 -20.57 9.69
CA TYR A 288 -16.17 -21.16 10.46
C TYR A 288 -16.42 -22.59 10.93
N ALA A 289 -17.65 -22.93 11.32
CA ALA A 289 -18.02 -24.28 11.71
C ALA A 289 -17.88 -25.27 10.53
N ASP A 290 -18.30 -24.86 9.33
CA ASP A 290 -18.18 -25.68 8.13
C ASP A 290 -16.72 -25.88 7.72
N ALA A 291 -15.91 -24.82 7.82
CA ALA A 291 -14.47 -24.90 7.58
C ALA A 291 -13.79 -25.88 8.53
N LEU A 292 -14.14 -25.82 9.82
CA LEU A 292 -13.60 -26.73 10.84
C LEU A 292 -13.97 -28.18 10.54
N ASN A 293 -15.22 -28.44 10.16
CA ASN A 293 -15.68 -29.77 9.78
C ASN A 293 -14.94 -30.28 8.53
N THR A 294 -14.80 -29.45 7.50
CA THR A 294 -14.09 -29.80 6.26
C THR A 294 -12.63 -30.18 6.53
N LEU A 295 -11.90 -29.38 7.32
CA LEU A 295 -10.51 -29.69 7.66
C LEU A 295 -10.37 -30.94 8.55
N ASN A 296 -11.34 -31.20 9.44
CA ASN A 296 -11.36 -32.44 10.20
C ASN A 296 -11.63 -33.67 9.32
N ASP A 297 -12.47 -33.55 8.29
CA ASP A 297 -12.66 -34.61 7.31
C ASP A 297 -11.40 -34.87 6.49
N VAL A 298 -10.72 -33.80 6.02
CA VAL A 298 -9.41 -33.92 5.36
C VAL A 298 -8.40 -34.62 6.28
N LYS A 299 -8.34 -34.23 7.56
CA LYS A 299 -7.45 -34.86 8.54
C LYS A 299 -7.78 -36.33 8.81
N LYS A 300 -9.06 -36.71 8.74
CA LYS A 300 -9.52 -38.06 9.07
C LYS A 300 -9.41 -39.02 7.88
N TYR A 301 -9.72 -38.57 6.68
CA TYR A 301 -9.84 -39.43 5.50
C TYR A 301 -8.76 -39.17 4.44
N GLY A 302 -8.25 -37.94 4.35
CA GLY A 302 -7.20 -37.55 3.42
C GLY A 302 -5.80 -37.59 4.04
N SER A 303 -4.90 -36.77 3.48
CA SER A 303 -3.56 -36.54 4.01
C SER A 303 -3.46 -35.08 4.45
N ALA A 304 -3.61 -34.81 5.75
CA ALA A 304 -3.47 -33.45 6.26
C ALA A 304 -2.07 -32.90 5.95
N ASP A 305 -2.03 -31.68 5.41
CA ASP A 305 -0.81 -30.96 5.09
C ASP A 305 -0.64 -29.72 5.99
N ALA A 306 0.40 -28.94 5.71
CA ALA A 306 0.72 -27.72 6.44
C ALA A 306 -0.46 -26.74 6.48
N PHE A 307 -1.18 -26.58 5.36
CA PHE A 307 -2.36 -25.72 5.29
C PHE A 307 -3.51 -26.28 6.13
N THR A 308 -3.77 -27.59 6.08
CA THR A 308 -4.83 -28.22 6.88
C THR A 308 -4.63 -27.93 8.37
N TYR A 309 -3.43 -28.15 8.89
CA TYR A 309 -3.13 -27.89 10.30
C TYR A 309 -3.10 -26.40 10.65
N ALA A 310 -2.58 -25.54 9.75
CA ALA A 310 -2.61 -24.09 9.92
C ALA A 310 -4.06 -23.56 10.00
N GLY A 311 -4.94 -24.04 9.12
CA GLY A 311 -6.37 -23.71 9.12
C GLY A 311 -7.07 -24.15 10.41
N LEU A 312 -6.80 -25.36 10.88
CA LEU A 312 -7.31 -25.85 12.16
C LEU A 312 -6.84 -24.97 13.34
N ALA A 313 -5.56 -24.59 13.37
CA ALA A 313 -5.02 -23.72 14.41
C ALA A 313 -5.75 -22.36 14.44
N VAL A 314 -5.92 -21.72 13.28
CA VAL A 314 -6.64 -20.45 13.15
C VAL A 314 -8.10 -20.57 13.58
N LEU A 315 -8.80 -21.64 13.18
CA LEU A 315 -10.21 -21.84 13.53
C LEU A 315 -10.41 -22.15 15.02
N PHE A 316 -9.53 -22.95 15.62
CA PHE A 316 -9.55 -23.17 17.07
C PHE A 316 -9.22 -21.88 17.84
N ALA A 317 -8.30 -21.07 17.32
CA ALA A 317 -8.02 -19.76 17.90
C ALA A 317 -9.23 -18.81 17.84
N GLU A 318 -9.93 -18.79 16.71
CA GLU A 318 -11.16 -18.03 16.54
C GLU A 318 -12.22 -18.45 17.56
N ALA A 319 -12.42 -19.77 17.73
CA ALA A 319 -13.32 -20.37 18.71
C ALA A 319 -12.87 -20.20 20.18
N GLY A 320 -11.69 -19.63 20.43
CA GLY A 320 -11.13 -19.46 21.77
C GLY A 320 -10.58 -20.73 22.41
N ASN A 321 -10.42 -21.82 21.66
CA ASN A 321 -9.84 -23.07 22.14
C ASN A 321 -8.31 -23.03 21.99
N VAL A 322 -7.64 -22.45 22.98
CA VAL A 322 -6.18 -22.22 22.99
C VAL A 322 -5.40 -23.53 22.87
N ASP A 323 -5.76 -24.55 23.64
CA ASP A 323 -5.01 -25.81 23.68
C ASP A 323 -5.10 -26.56 22.35
N ALA A 324 -6.28 -26.61 21.73
CA ALA A 324 -6.45 -27.23 20.42
C ALA A 324 -5.74 -26.42 19.31
N SER A 325 -5.74 -25.09 19.42
CA SER A 325 -5.01 -24.20 18.53
C SER A 325 -3.50 -24.46 18.61
N ASP A 326 -2.92 -24.51 19.82
CA ASP A 326 -1.49 -24.76 20.02
C ASP A 326 -1.09 -26.16 19.54
N ALA A 327 -1.93 -27.17 19.77
CA ALA A 327 -1.69 -28.52 19.26
C ALA A 327 -1.69 -28.57 17.73
N ALA A 328 -2.69 -27.96 17.07
CA ALA A 328 -2.77 -27.90 15.61
C ALA A 328 -1.59 -27.09 15.02
N LEU A 329 -1.18 -26.00 15.66
CA LEU A 329 -0.04 -25.20 15.23
C LEU A 329 1.28 -25.98 15.33
N LYS A 330 1.43 -26.80 16.37
CA LYS A 330 2.58 -27.71 16.50
C LYS A 330 2.61 -28.73 15.37
N ASP A 331 1.48 -29.34 15.03
CA ASP A 331 1.39 -30.28 13.91
C ASP A 331 1.72 -29.59 12.57
N ALA A 332 1.26 -28.35 12.39
CA ALA A 332 1.58 -27.54 11.21
C ALA A 332 3.08 -27.28 11.06
N LEU A 333 3.75 -26.92 12.16
CA LEU A 333 5.21 -26.67 12.20
C LEU A 333 6.04 -27.94 11.94
N VAL A 334 5.57 -29.10 12.40
CA VAL A 334 6.22 -30.39 12.11
C VAL A 334 6.09 -30.74 10.63
N THR A 335 4.98 -30.36 10.00
CA THR A 335 4.73 -30.65 8.59
C THR A 335 5.58 -29.76 7.68
N SER A 336 5.58 -28.45 7.91
CA SER A 336 6.42 -27.50 7.18
C SER A 336 6.55 -26.19 7.95
N SER A 337 7.73 -25.88 8.50
CA SER A 337 7.92 -24.68 9.31
C SER A 337 8.04 -23.39 8.50
N ASP A 338 8.36 -23.48 7.22
CA ASP A 338 8.57 -22.34 6.30
C ASP A 338 7.38 -22.11 5.35
N ASP A 339 6.33 -22.95 5.43
CA ASP A 339 5.11 -22.77 4.64
C ASP A 339 4.43 -21.43 4.99
N PRO A 340 4.06 -20.58 4.00
CA PRO A 340 3.40 -19.31 4.25
C PRO A 340 2.11 -19.42 5.08
N ALA A 341 1.36 -20.52 4.97
CA ALA A 341 0.14 -20.75 5.77
C ALA A 341 0.48 -20.98 7.23
N VAL A 342 1.55 -21.72 7.51
CA VAL A 342 2.02 -21.99 8.88
C VAL A 342 2.53 -20.69 9.52
N LEU A 343 3.36 -19.93 8.80
CA LEU A 343 3.85 -18.63 9.26
C LEU A 343 2.70 -17.64 9.55
N SER A 344 1.70 -17.61 8.67
CA SER A 344 0.51 -16.79 8.83
C SER A 344 -0.36 -17.25 10.01
N ALA A 345 -0.51 -18.56 10.23
CA ALA A 345 -1.21 -19.10 11.38
C ALA A 345 -0.50 -18.74 12.70
N GLN A 346 0.83 -18.83 12.77
CA GLN A 346 1.60 -18.40 13.95
C GLN A 346 1.33 -16.92 14.26
N ALA A 347 1.37 -16.07 13.24
CA ALA A 347 1.12 -14.63 13.39
C ALA A 347 -0.33 -14.35 13.81
N TYR A 348 -1.30 -15.01 13.19
CA TYR A 348 -2.71 -14.89 13.55
C TYR A 348 -2.94 -15.27 15.02
N VAL A 349 -2.44 -16.44 15.44
CA VAL A 349 -2.56 -16.95 16.82
C VAL A 349 -1.89 -15.97 17.80
N ALA A 350 -0.71 -15.44 17.48
CA ALA A 350 -0.01 -14.46 18.30
C ALA A 350 -0.74 -13.10 18.41
N LEU A 351 -1.44 -12.67 17.35
CA LEU A 351 -2.26 -11.46 17.35
C LEU A 351 -3.60 -11.64 18.07
N LYS A 352 -4.16 -12.85 18.01
CA LYS A 352 -5.47 -13.20 18.62
C LYS A 352 -5.34 -13.40 20.13
N PHE A 353 -4.30 -14.12 20.56
CA PHE A 353 -4.08 -14.41 21.97
C PHE A 353 -2.98 -13.52 22.55
N VAL A 354 -3.38 -12.62 23.45
CA VAL A 354 -2.48 -12.17 24.51
C VAL A 354 -2.32 -13.38 25.42
N ARG A 355 -1.14 -14.03 25.45
CA ARG A 355 -0.91 -15.27 26.18
C ARG A 355 -1.10 -15.03 27.68
N HIS A 356 -2.33 -15.25 28.13
CA HIS A 356 -2.70 -15.53 29.49
C HIS A 356 -2.91 -17.03 29.59
N ARG A 357 -2.16 -17.69 30.47
CA ARG A 357 -2.40 -19.10 30.82
C ARG A 357 -3.65 -19.29 31.69
N VAL A 358 -4.47 -18.26 31.85
CA VAL A 358 -5.73 -18.31 32.59
C VAL A 358 -6.72 -17.42 31.84
N ILE A 359 -7.76 -18.05 31.31
CA ILE A 359 -8.93 -17.42 30.71
C ILE A 359 -9.60 -16.57 31.80
N ASP A 360 -9.30 -15.28 31.83
CA ASP A 360 -10.18 -14.32 32.48
C ASP A 360 -10.94 -13.56 31.40
N LYS A 361 -12.27 -13.59 31.48
CA LYS A 361 -13.21 -12.92 30.56
C LYS A 361 -12.88 -11.43 30.40
N SER A 362 -12.19 -10.84 31.38
CA SER A 362 -11.77 -9.43 31.40
C SER A 362 -10.77 -9.03 30.30
N THR A 363 -10.05 -9.95 29.65
CA THR A 363 -8.90 -9.60 28.77
C THR A 363 -9.23 -9.10 27.37
N LEU A 364 -10.43 -9.39 26.83
CA LEU A 364 -10.81 -9.01 25.45
C LEU A 364 -11.10 -7.51 25.28
N LEU A 365 -11.44 -6.82 26.37
CA LEU A 365 -11.73 -5.39 26.39
C LEU A 365 -10.64 -4.57 27.06
N LEU A 366 -9.45 -5.11 27.33
CA LEU A 366 -8.35 -4.33 27.92
C LEU A 366 -7.38 -3.83 26.85
N ASN A 367 -6.97 -2.57 26.94
CA ASN A 367 -5.85 -2.06 26.14
C ASN A 367 -4.63 -2.85 26.51
N TYR A 368 -3.70 -3.05 25.59
CA TYR A 368 -2.34 -3.48 25.93
C TYR A 368 -1.75 -2.65 27.12
N ASP A 369 -2.15 -1.37 27.25
CA ASP A 369 -1.84 -0.47 28.37
C ASP A 369 -2.85 -0.37 29.53
N ASP A 370 -4.17 -0.59 29.33
CA ASP A 370 -5.21 -0.50 30.38
C ASP A 370 -5.19 -1.73 31.30
N ILE A 371 -4.32 -2.70 30.99
CA ILE A 371 -3.97 -3.80 31.86
C ILE A 371 -3.11 -3.26 33.02
N GLY A 372 -3.69 -2.46 33.90
CA GLY A 372 -3.12 -2.17 35.22
C GLY A 372 -3.11 -3.40 36.16
N GLY A 373 -3.44 -4.60 35.63
CA GLY A 373 -3.64 -5.81 36.43
C GLY A 373 -3.19 -7.15 35.82
N ALA A 374 -2.64 -7.20 34.60
CA ALA A 374 -1.82 -8.36 34.20
C ALA A 374 -0.41 -8.11 34.65
N ASP A 375 0.12 -9.13 35.33
CA ASP A 375 1.53 -9.33 35.55
C ASP A 375 2.33 -8.93 34.29
N THR A 376 3.31 -8.05 34.47
CA THR A 376 4.28 -7.62 33.45
C THR A 376 4.90 -8.82 32.70
N ALA A 377 4.93 -10.01 33.33
CA ALA A 377 5.32 -11.26 32.69
C ALA A 377 4.41 -11.66 31.50
N SER A 378 3.09 -11.51 31.60
CA SER A 378 2.14 -11.89 30.52
C SER A 378 2.28 -10.99 29.30
N ARG A 379 2.51 -9.69 29.52
CA ARG A 379 2.84 -8.72 28.47
C ARG A 379 4.16 -9.08 27.80
N THR A 380 5.18 -9.39 28.60
CA THR A 380 6.51 -9.77 28.11
C THR A 380 6.44 -11.03 27.25
N GLU A 381 5.72 -12.06 27.70
CA GLU A 381 5.57 -13.32 26.95
C GLU A 381 4.77 -13.13 25.65
N SER A 382 3.73 -12.30 25.67
CA SER A 382 2.97 -11.96 24.46
C SER A 382 3.82 -11.21 23.44
N ARG A 383 4.61 -10.20 23.87
CA ARG A 383 5.57 -9.51 23.00
C ARG A 383 6.62 -10.47 22.44
N LYS A 384 7.14 -11.39 23.27
CA LYS A 384 8.12 -12.39 22.85
C LYS A 384 7.53 -13.33 21.79
N THR A 385 6.28 -13.76 21.98
CA THR A 385 5.57 -14.60 21.01
C THR A 385 5.35 -13.86 19.69
N MET A 386 4.89 -12.61 19.74
CA MET A 386 4.73 -11.77 18.54
C MET A 386 6.06 -11.52 17.81
N ARG A 387 7.14 -11.25 18.55
CA ARG A 387 8.49 -11.09 17.98
C ARG A 387 8.97 -12.38 17.33
N SER A 388 8.79 -13.53 17.99
CA SER A 388 9.14 -14.82 17.40
C SER A 388 8.37 -15.09 16.12
N ALA A 389 7.07 -14.78 16.06
CA ALA A 389 6.28 -14.95 14.83
C ALA A 389 6.75 -14.00 13.73
N LEU A 390 7.07 -12.75 14.07
CA LEU A 390 7.63 -11.77 13.14
C LEU A 390 8.96 -12.26 12.55
N ASP A 391 9.89 -12.72 13.39
CA ASP A 391 11.20 -13.21 12.95
C ASP A 391 11.09 -14.41 11.98
N GLN A 392 10.04 -15.23 12.11
CA GLN A 392 9.78 -16.34 11.17
C GLN A 392 9.18 -15.83 9.86
N LEU A 393 8.21 -14.91 9.91
CA LEU A 393 7.64 -14.27 8.72
C LEU A 393 8.72 -13.57 7.87
N GLU A 394 9.69 -12.91 8.52
CA GLU A 394 10.78 -12.21 7.83
C GLU A 394 11.77 -13.16 7.13
N LYS A 395 11.82 -14.42 7.54
CA LYS A 395 12.65 -15.46 6.91
C LYS A 395 11.91 -16.21 5.79
N GLY A 396 10.58 -16.22 5.83
CA GLY A 396 9.75 -16.94 4.87
C GLY A 396 9.87 -16.39 3.45
N THR A 397 9.89 -17.29 2.47
CA THR A 397 9.85 -16.93 1.04
C THR A 397 8.51 -17.32 0.42
N GLY A 398 7.70 -16.35 -0.03
CA GLY A 398 6.46 -16.62 -0.80
C GLY A 398 5.20 -15.95 -0.24
N GLN A 399 4.14 -15.87 -1.09
CA GLN A 399 2.84 -15.22 -0.83
C GLN A 399 2.95 -13.90 -0.04
N ARG A 400 3.71 -12.98 -0.65
CA ARG A 400 4.27 -11.81 0.02
C ARG A 400 3.22 -10.86 0.60
N SER A 401 2.03 -10.77 0.01
CA SER A 401 1.01 -9.82 0.49
C SER A 401 0.43 -10.21 1.86
N THR A 402 -0.08 -11.45 2.04
CA THR A 402 -0.63 -11.90 3.32
C THR A 402 0.44 -11.96 4.42
N VAL A 403 1.64 -12.43 4.08
CA VAL A 403 2.80 -12.45 5.01
C VAL A 403 3.17 -11.02 5.43
N SER A 404 3.26 -10.08 4.47
CA SER A 404 3.55 -8.67 4.77
C SER A 404 2.42 -8.00 5.55
N PHE A 405 1.16 -8.35 5.31
CA PHE A 405 0.04 -7.92 6.14
C PHE A 405 0.23 -8.34 7.61
N PHE A 406 0.54 -9.62 7.85
CA PHE A 406 0.76 -10.09 9.22
C PHE A 406 1.99 -9.45 9.88
N ALA A 407 3.08 -9.28 9.13
CA ALA A 407 4.25 -8.55 9.60
C ALA A 407 3.91 -7.09 9.95
N SER A 408 3.08 -6.43 9.14
CA SER A 408 2.57 -5.08 9.41
C SER A 408 1.76 -5.05 10.71
N ALA A 409 0.79 -5.96 10.86
CA ALA A 409 -0.06 -6.06 12.04
C ALA A 409 0.74 -6.35 13.32
N LEU A 410 1.71 -7.26 13.27
CA LEU A 410 2.60 -7.56 14.41
C LEU A 410 3.45 -6.35 14.79
N ASN A 411 4.06 -5.66 13.82
CA ASN A 411 4.83 -4.44 14.10
C ASN A 411 3.93 -3.34 14.68
N ASN A 412 2.70 -3.17 14.19
CA ASN A 412 1.74 -2.23 14.75
C ASN A 412 1.39 -2.55 16.21
N LYS A 413 1.17 -3.83 16.55
CA LYS A 413 0.94 -4.28 17.92
C LYS A 413 2.17 -4.16 18.83
N LEU A 414 3.36 -4.27 18.26
CA LEU A 414 4.63 -4.05 18.95
C LEU A 414 5.01 -2.57 19.08
N GLU A 415 4.21 -1.67 18.47
CA GLU A 415 4.43 -0.21 18.37
C GLU A 415 5.64 0.19 17.51
N GLU A 416 6.11 -0.72 16.67
CA GLU A 416 7.20 -0.51 15.70
C GLU A 416 6.63 0.07 14.39
N PHE A 417 5.95 1.22 14.48
CA PHE A 417 5.10 1.75 13.41
C PHE A 417 5.79 1.98 12.07
N GLY A 418 7.05 2.43 12.04
CA GLY A 418 7.78 2.64 10.78
C GLY A 418 8.04 1.32 10.03
N ARG A 419 8.32 0.23 10.77
CA ARG A 419 8.40 -1.12 10.18
C ARG A 419 7.02 -1.60 9.75
N GLY A 420 5.99 -1.34 10.56
CA GLY A 420 4.60 -1.65 10.24
C GLY A 420 4.14 -1.03 8.91
N GLU A 421 4.48 0.24 8.68
CA GLU A 421 4.21 0.97 7.44
C GLU A 421 4.98 0.40 6.25
N THR A 422 6.26 0.04 6.43
CA THR A 422 7.06 -0.61 5.38
C THR A 422 6.45 -1.94 4.93
N TYR A 423 5.97 -2.75 5.87
CA TYR A 423 5.30 -4.01 5.56
C TYR A 423 3.90 -3.82 4.96
N PHE A 424 3.19 -2.77 5.35
CA PHE A 424 1.92 -2.40 4.70
C PHE A 424 2.15 -2.01 3.24
N GLU A 425 3.16 -1.18 2.96
CA GLU A 425 3.56 -0.82 1.60
C GLU A 425 3.85 -2.07 0.76
N ARG A 426 4.64 -3.01 1.29
CA ARG A 426 4.92 -4.29 0.62
C ARG A 426 3.63 -5.06 0.33
N ALA A 427 2.74 -5.18 1.32
CA ALA A 427 1.48 -5.90 1.16
C ALA A 427 0.63 -5.35 0.01
N VAL A 428 0.49 -4.02 -0.04
CA VAL A 428 -0.31 -3.32 -1.07
C VAL A 428 0.37 -3.33 -2.44
N LEU A 429 1.69 -3.21 -2.51
CA LEU A 429 2.42 -3.30 -3.77
C LEU A 429 2.40 -4.71 -4.36
N ASP A 430 2.38 -5.75 -3.52
CA ASP A 430 2.29 -7.14 -3.96
C ASP A 430 0.86 -7.52 -4.37
N ASP A 431 -0.15 -7.05 -3.64
CA ASP A 431 -1.56 -7.21 -3.98
C ASP A 431 -2.43 -6.05 -3.47
N PRO A 432 -2.83 -5.11 -4.35
CA PRO A 432 -3.75 -4.04 -3.99
C PRO A 432 -5.13 -4.52 -3.55
N LEU A 433 -5.52 -5.78 -3.80
CA LEU A 433 -6.80 -6.32 -3.34
C LEU A 433 -6.76 -6.83 -1.89
N ASN A 434 -5.63 -6.70 -1.19
CA ASN A 434 -5.51 -7.14 0.21
C ASN A 434 -6.32 -6.22 1.17
N VAL A 435 -7.61 -6.51 1.29
CA VAL A 435 -8.58 -5.80 2.14
C VAL A 435 -8.13 -5.78 3.61
N ASP A 436 -7.52 -6.87 4.09
CA ASP A 436 -7.09 -7.02 5.48
C ASP A 436 -5.98 -6.02 5.84
N ALA A 437 -5.08 -5.71 4.89
CA ALA A 437 -4.03 -4.71 5.07
C ALA A 437 -4.59 -3.29 5.27
N TYR A 438 -5.59 -2.90 4.48
CA TYR A 438 -6.25 -1.60 4.64
C TYR A 438 -7.08 -1.52 5.93
N VAL A 439 -7.82 -2.58 6.26
CA VAL A 439 -8.57 -2.66 7.52
C VAL A 439 -7.65 -2.55 8.73
N GLU A 440 -6.47 -3.18 8.69
CA GLU A 440 -5.45 -3.07 9.74
C GLU A 440 -4.97 -1.63 9.94
N GLN A 441 -4.63 -0.93 8.85
CA GLN A 441 -4.18 0.48 8.93
C GLN A 441 -5.30 1.45 9.33
N GLY A 442 -6.53 1.19 8.88
CA GLY A 442 -7.72 1.91 9.32
C GLY A 442 -7.94 1.76 10.82
N ASN A 443 -7.90 0.52 11.33
CA ASN A 443 -8.05 0.23 12.76
C ASN A 443 -6.91 0.81 13.59
N ARG A 444 -5.67 0.79 13.10
CA ARG A 444 -4.53 1.44 13.76
C ARG A 444 -4.77 2.95 13.88
N SER A 445 -5.12 3.61 12.78
CA SER A 445 -5.37 5.06 12.75
C SER A 445 -6.54 5.46 13.67
N LEU A 446 -7.63 4.70 13.63
CA LEU A 446 -8.77 4.87 14.54
C LEU A 446 -8.37 4.62 16.00
N GLY A 447 -7.51 3.64 16.26
CA GLY A 447 -6.94 3.38 17.57
C GLY A 447 -6.13 4.54 18.12
N LEU A 448 -5.33 5.19 17.28
CA LEU A 448 -4.61 6.41 17.66
C LEU A 448 -5.59 7.57 17.95
N ALA A 449 -6.74 7.65 17.27
CA ALA A 449 -7.75 8.66 17.59
C ALA A 449 -8.46 8.39 18.94
N LEU A 450 -8.74 7.11 19.22
CA LEU A 450 -9.50 6.67 20.41
C LEU A 450 -8.64 6.51 21.67
N ASN A 451 -7.33 6.31 21.52
CA ASN A 451 -6.40 6.14 22.63
C ASN A 451 -5.51 7.38 22.78
N GLY A 452 -5.28 7.80 24.03
CA GLY A 452 -4.51 8.98 24.36
C GLY A 452 -5.37 10.24 24.53
N LYS A 453 -4.74 11.41 24.39
CA LYS A 453 -5.38 12.73 24.47
C LYS A 453 -4.93 13.59 23.27
N PRO A 454 -5.28 13.22 22.02
CA PRO A 454 -4.92 14.01 20.85
C PRO A 454 -5.60 15.39 20.91
N SER A 455 -4.99 16.38 20.26
CA SER A 455 -5.67 17.65 19.97
C SER A 455 -6.85 17.42 19.02
N ALA A 456 -7.73 18.42 18.87
CA ALA A 456 -8.85 18.33 17.92
C ALA A 456 -8.35 18.11 16.48
N ASP A 457 -7.31 18.83 16.06
CA ASP A 457 -6.72 18.69 14.72
C ASP A 457 -6.09 17.31 14.52
N GLU A 458 -5.38 16.79 15.52
CA GLU A 458 -4.80 15.44 15.47
C GLU A 458 -5.88 14.36 15.40
N MET A 459 -6.98 14.55 16.13
CA MET A 459 -8.12 13.63 16.11
C MET A 459 -8.76 13.62 14.73
N ASP A 460 -9.09 14.79 14.17
CA ASP A 460 -9.68 14.92 12.84
C ASP A 460 -8.77 14.29 11.79
N GLN A 461 -7.46 14.55 11.85
CA GLN A 461 -6.49 13.96 10.93
C GLN A 461 -6.46 12.42 11.01
N ARG A 462 -6.44 11.85 12.22
CA ARG A 462 -6.42 10.40 12.43
C ARG A 462 -7.71 9.74 11.95
N LEU A 463 -8.85 10.40 12.15
CA LEU A 463 -10.16 9.92 11.69
C LEU A 463 -10.27 9.97 10.16
N GLU A 464 -9.81 11.03 9.50
CA GLU A 464 -9.78 11.10 8.03
C GLU A 464 -8.82 10.07 7.44
N THR A 465 -7.67 9.85 8.07
CA THR A 465 -6.73 8.80 7.66
C THR A 465 -7.36 7.41 7.79
N ALA A 466 -8.03 7.12 8.92
CA ALA A 466 -8.75 5.86 9.11
C ALA A 466 -9.85 5.68 8.06
N ARG A 467 -10.63 6.73 7.79
CA ARG A 467 -11.67 6.74 6.75
C ARG A 467 -11.11 6.39 5.39
N ALA A 468 -10.00 7.02 4.97
CA ALA A 468 -9.38 6.75 3.67
C ALA A 468 -9.00 5.27 3.50
N TYR A 469 -8.43 4.64 4.54
CA TYR A 469 -8.10 3.21 4.50
C TYR A 469 -9.35 2.33 4.45
N PHE A 470 -10.36 2.58 5.29
CA PHE A 470 -11.57 1.76 5.25
C PHE A 470 -12.37 1.92 3.96
N GLU A 471 -12.43 3.13 3.38
CA GLU A 471 -13.07 3.33 2.07
C GLU A 471 -12.30 2.62 0.95
N THR A 472 -10.97 2.58 1.03
CA THR A 472 -10.14 1.80 0.10
C THR A 472 -10.44 0.30 0.26
N ALA A 473 -10.57 -0.18 1.50
CA ALA A 473 -10.97 -1.55 1.78
C ALA A 473 -12.35 -1.88 1.19
N LEU A 474 -13.29 -0.94 1.20
CA LEU A 474 -14.60 -1.10 0.54
C LEU A 474 -14.54 -1.03 -0.98
N THR A 475 -13.63 -0.25 -1.56
CA THR A 475 -13.35 -0.32 -3.00
C THR A 475 -12.84 -1.72 -3.36
N ALA A 476 -11.98 -2.32 -2.52
CA ALA A 476 -11.47 -3.67 -2.76
C ALA A 476 -12.55 -4.74 -2.52
N ARG A 477 -13.38 -4.58 -1.49
CA ARG A 477 -14.50 -5.47 -1.15
C ARG A 477 -15.70 -4.69 -0.60
N PRO A 478 -16.73 -4.44 -1.43
CA PRO A 478 -17.87 -3.58 -1.07
C PRO A 478 -18.68 -4.05 0.14
N ASP A 479 -18.71 -5.35 0.41
CA ASP A 479 -19.44 -5.99 1.52
C ASP A 479 -18.55 -6.31 2.72
N SER A 480 -17.36 -5.70 2.83
CA SER A 480 -16.46 -5.92 3.98
C SER A 480 -17.08 -5.38 5.27
N ALA A 481 -17.68 -6.27 6.05
CA ALA A 481 -18.26 -5.95 7.35
C ALA A 481 -17.24 -5.34 8.33
N GLN A 482 -15.96 -5.70 8.22
CA GLN A 482 -14.87 -5.09 9.01
C GLN A 482 -14.66 -3.62 8.65
N ALA A 483 -14.63 -3.29 7.35
CA ALA A 483 -14.44 -1.93 6.89
C ALA A 483 -15.68 -1.04 7.16
N LEU A 484 -16.89 -1.58 6.96
CA LEU A 484 -18.15 -0.90 7.33
C LEU A 484 -18.21 -0.62 8.84
N SER A 485 -17.82 -1.57 9.68
CA SER A 485 -17.74 -1.38 11.14
C SER A 485 -16.73 -0.29 11.52
N GLY A 486 -15.57 -0.28 10.87
CA GLY A 486 -14.54 0.75 11.04
C GLY A 486 -15.05 2.15 10.67
N LEU A 487 -15.69 2.29 9.50
CA LEU A 487 -16.28 3.56 9.06
C LEU A 487 -17.42 4.03 9.96
N SER A 488 -18.26 3.09 10.44
CA SER A 488 -19.33 3.42 11.38
C SER A 488 -18.77 4.04 12.66
N LEU A 489 -17.68 3.50 13.22
CA LEU A 489 -16.98 4.08 14.36
C LEU A 489 -16.32 5.42 14.04
N VAL A 490 -15.73 5.58 12.85
CA VAL A 490 -15.17 6.88 12.41
C VAL A 490 -16.28 7.93 12.35
N ALA A 491 -17.39 7.64 11.67
CA ALA A 491 -18.54 8.54 11.59
C ALA A 491 -19.11 8.88 12.97
N LEU A 492 -19.15 7.90 13.89
CA LEU A 492 -19.58 8.11 15.26
C LEU A 492 -18.68 9.12 16.01
N MET A 493 -17.37 8.98 15.87
CA MET A 493 -16.39 9.90 16.46
C MET A 493 -16.45 11.29 15.85
N GLN A 494 -16.79 11.39 14.57
CA GLN A 494 -17.09 12.66 13.89
C GLN A 494 -18.48 13.22 14.22
N ARG A 495 -19.26 12.57 15.09
CA ARG A 495 -20.66 12.91 15.42
C ARG A 495 -21.61 12.93 14.21
N LYS A 496 -21.26 12.23 13.14
CA LYS A 496 -22.13 12.00 11.97
C LYS A 496 -23.05 10.81 12.25
N PHE A 497 -24.03 11.02 13.12
CA PHE A 497 -24.83 9.94 13.71
C PHE A 497 -25.66 9.14 12.70
N ASP A 498 -26.29 9.80 11.73
CA ASP A 498 -27.09 9.12 10.70
C ASP A 498 -26.22 8.25 9.77
N GLU A 499 -25.07 8.78 9.36
CA GLU A 499 -24.06 8.02 8.59
C GLU A 499 -23.56 6.82 9.40
N SER A 500 -23.25 7.02 10.68
CA SER A 500 -22.78 5.96 11.58
C SER A 500 -23.79 4.83 11.75
N LEU A 501 -25.08 5.16 11.92
CA LEU A 501 -26.17 4.18 11.99
C LEU A 501 -26.27 3.38 10.70
N SER A 502 -26.33 4.06 9.55
CA SER A 502 -26.44 3.43 8.24
C SER A 502 -25.29 2.46 7.98
N LEU A 503 -24.05 2.88 8.26
CA LEU A 503 -22.86 2.05 8.10
C LEU A 503 -22.83 0.85 9.07
N GLY A 504 -23.26 1.04 10.31
CA GLY A 504 -23.32 -0.03 11.31
C GLY A 504 -24.36 -1.09 10.96
N GLU A 505 -25.52 -0.68 10.47
CA GLU A 505 -26.57 -1.57 9.99
C GLU A 505 -26.13 -2.31 8.72
N ALA A 506 -25.46 -1.62 7.79
CA ALA A 506 -24.86 -2.25 6.62
C ALA A 506 -23.81 -3.29 7.01
N ALA A 507 -22.95 -3.02 7.99
CA ALA A 507 -21.96 -3.99 8.49
C ALA A 507 -22.62 -5.25 9.04
N SER A 508 -23.67 -5.08 9.85
CA SER A 508 -24.47 -6.17 10.42
C SER A 508 -25.17 -6.99 9.35
N HIS A 509 -25.70 -6.34 8.30
CA HIS A 509 -26.36 -7.03 7.19
C HIS A 509 -25.37 -7.79 6.30
N ALA A 510 -24.20 -7.21 6.03
CA ALA A 510 -23.17 -7.84 5.19
C ALA A 510 -22.60 -9.12 5.84
N ALA A 511 -22.50 -9.16 7.17
CA ALA A 511 -22.08 -10.36 7.89
C ALA A 511 -22.89 -10.54 9.19
N PRO A 512 -24.09 -11.16 9.14
CA PRO A 512 -24.96 -11.33 10.31
C PRO A 512 -24.36 -12.19 11.41
N THR A 513 -23.43 -13.08 11.06
CA THR A 513 -22.70 -13.96 11.98
C THR A 513 -21.40 -13.34 12.51
N TYR A 514 -21.07 -12.11 12.12
CA TYR A 514 -19.86 -11.43 12.57
C TYR A 514 -20.10 -10.67 13.87
N ALA A 515 -19.63 -11.24 14.98
CA ALA A 515 -19.82 -10.69 16.33
C ALA A 515 -19.35 -9.23 16.48
N ALA A 516 -18.28 -8.82 15.79
CA ALA A 516 -17.76 -7.45 15.93
C ALA A 516 -18.63 -6.40 15.25
N ALA A 517 -19.29 -6.73 14.13
CA ALA A 517 -20.28 -5.82 13.53
C ALA A 517 -21.46 -5.59 14.49
N GLN A 518 -21.93 -6.65 15.18
CA GLN A 518 -22.99 -6.50 16.19
C GLN A 518 -22.53 -5.67 17.40
N ALA A 519 -21.30 -5.89 17.87
CA ALA A 519 -20.71 -5.12 18.97
C ALA A 519 -20.60 -3.62 18.62
N VAL A 520 -20.13 -3.31 17.41
CA VAL A 520 -20.03 -1.93 16.92
C VAL A 520 -21.41 -1.30 16.77
N LEU A 521 -22.36 -2.00 16.17
CA LEU A 521 -23.73 -1.50 16.03
C LEU A 521 -24.38 -1.21 17.40
N GLY A 522 -24.15 -2.06 18.40
CA GLY A 522 -24.61 -1.80 19.77
C GLY A 522 -24.00 -0.54 20.38
N ALA A 523 -22.70 -0.28 20.15
CA ALA A 523 -22.05 0.95 20.60
C ALA A 523 -22.58 2.19 19.88
N VAL A 524 -22.88 2.08 18.59
CA VAL A 524 -23.49 3.15 17.79
C VAL A 524 -24.89 3.48 18.32
N TYR A 525 -25.76 2.48 18.46
CA TYR A 525 -27.11 2.67 19.00
C TYR A 525 -27.10 3.31 20.40
N SER A 526 -26.22 2.85 21.29
CA SER A 526 -26.03 3.42 22.63
C SER A 526 -25.60 4.90 22.57
N SER A 527 -24.61 5.21 21.73
CA SER A 527 -24.06 6.57 21.61
C SER A 527 -25.06 7.55 20.98
N VAL A 528 -25.79 7.14 19.94
CA VAL A 528 -26.81 7.97 19.30
C VAL A 528 -28.02 8.16 20.23
N SER A 529 -28.41 7.12 20.98
CA SER A 529 -29.42 7.25 22.04
C SER A 529 -29.03 8.32 23.06
N GLY A 530 -27.79 8.29 23.55
CA GLY A 530 -27.27 9.31 24.47
C GLY A 530 -27.28 10.71 23.87
N ALA A 531 -26.87 10.86 22.60
CA ALA A 531 -26.88 12.15 21.91
C ALA A 531 -28.30 12.73 21.76
N LYS A 532 -29.29 11.90 21.41
CA LYS A 532 -30.70 12.33 21.32
C LYS A 532 -31.27 12.77 22.67
N ARG A 533 -30.96 12.06 23.76
CA ARG A 533 -31.34 12.50 25.13
C ARG A 533 -30.74 13.85 25.49
N LEU A 534 -29.45 14.03 25.22
CA LEU A 534 -28.78 15.31 25.48
C LEU A 534 -29.41 16.45 24.66
N GLN A 535 -29.80 16.19 23.41
CA GLN A 535 -30.51 17.16 22.58
C GLN A 535 -31.88 17.52 23.16
N ALA A 536 -32.68 16.51 23.57
CA ALA A 536 -33.98 16.73 24.23
C ALA A 536 -33.84 17.56 25.51
N ASP A 537 -32.84 17.26 26.34
CA ASP A 537 -32.56 17.99 27.57
C ASP A 537 -32.13 19.44 27.31
N ASN A 538 -31.35 19.67 26.26
CA ASN A 538 -30.93 21.02 25.87
C ASN A 538 -32.13 21.86 25.39
N ILE A 539 -33.04 21.29 24.59
CA ILE A 539 -34.28 21.95 24.18
C ILE A 539 -35.13 22.34 25.41
N ARG A 540 -35.29 21.39 26.36
CA ARG A 540 -36.03 21.66 27.61
C ARG A 540 -35.36 22.71 28.49
N LYS A 541 -34.03 22.79 28.52
CA LYS A 541 -33.29 23.83 29.25
C LYS A 541 -33.49 25.21 28.61
N GLN A 542 -33.39 25.31 27.28
CA GLN A 542 -33.65 26.55 26.55
C GLN A 542 -35.06 27.08 26.79
N ASN A 543 -36.06 26.19 26.85
CA ASN A 543 -37.43 26.56 27.21
C ASN A 543 -37.57 27.18 28.60
N LYS A 544 -36.67 26.87 29.55
CA LYS A 544 -36.71 27.38 30.93
C LYS A 544 -36.01 28.73 31.09
N THR A 545 -35.10 29.11 30.20
CA THR A 545 -34.25 30.30 30.36
C THR A 545 -34.87 31.63 29.90
N GLY A 546 -36.15 31.63 29.48
CA GLY A 546 -36.88 32.83 29.04
C GLY A 546 -36.60 33.22 27.58
N GLY A 547 -37.51 33.98 26.96
CA GLY A 547 -37.39 34.47 25.57
C GLY A 547 -38.19 33.71 24.51
N THR A 548 -38.80 32.57 24.86
CA THR A 548 -39.68 31.79 23.96
C THR A 548 -41.16 32.04 24.24
N THR A 549 -41.95 32.13 23.16
CA THR A 549 -43.42 32.21 23.20
C THR A 549 -44.05 30.91 23.68
N ASN A 550 -45.33 30.93 24.05
CA ASN A 550 -46.05 29.72 24.47
C ASN A 550 -46.13 28.67 23.34
N GLU A 551 -46.32 29.12 22.10
CA GLU A 551 -46.36 28.25 20.92
C GLU A 551 -45.00 27.57 20.67
N GLU A 552 -43.91 28.33 20.74
CA GLU A 552 -42.54 27.79 20.63
C GLU A 552 -42.23 26.80 21.74
N ARG A 553 -42.64 27.07 22.99
CA ARG A 553 -42.46 26.13 24.10
C ARG A 553 -43.18 24.82 23.86
N GLN A 554 -44.39 24.88 23.33
CA GLN A 554 -45.18 23.68 23.01
C GLN A 554 -44.55 22.88 21.88
N ALA A 555 -44.11 23.54 20.81
CA ALA A 555 -43.39 22.89 19.70
C ALA A 555 -42.08 22.23 20.18
N ASN A 556 -41.29 22.95 20.97
CA ASN A 556 -40.05 22.44 21.55
C ASN A 556 -40.28 21.23 22.47
N GLU A 557 -41.37 21.21 23.24
CA GLU A 557 -41.70 20.06 24.08
C GLU A 557 -42.12 18.83 23.25
N VAL A 558 -42.83 19.02 22.13
CA VAL A 558 -43.14 17.94 21.17
C VAL A 558 -41.84 17.37 20.61
N GLN A 559 -40.95 18.22 20.10
CA GLN A 559 -39.66 17.80 19.56
C GLN A 559 -38.81 17.06 20.60
N ALA A 560 -38.76 17.55 21.85
CA ALA A 560 -38.02 16.89 22.92
C ALA A 560 -38.59 15.50 23.28
N ARG A 561 -39.91 15.31 23.18
CA ARG A 561 -40.55 14.00 23.40
C ARG A 561 -40.26 13.01 22.27
N GLU A 562 -40.26 13.47 21.03
CA GLU A 562 -39.88 12.64 19.88
C GLU A 562 -38.44 12.15 20.00
N LEU A 563 -37.51 13.05 20.35
CA LEU A 563 -36.11 12.70 20.59
C LEU A 563 -35.93 11.70 21.74
N GLU A 564 -36.67 11.84 22.84
CA GLU A 564 -36.62 10.88 23.95
C GLU A 564 -37.18 9.51 23.55
N HIS A 565 -38.29 9.50 22.80
CA HIS A 565 -38.87 8.26 22.27
C HIS A 565 -37.86 7.53 21.38
N ASP A 566 -37.26 8.22 20.40
CA ASP A 566 -36.20 7.66 19.56
C ASP A 566 -35.02 7.13 20.37
N ALA A 567 -34.61 7.87 21.41
CA ALA A 567 -33.52 7.45 22.27
C ALA A 567 -33.84 6.15 23.03
N ILE A 568 -35.08 5.96 23.49
CA ILE A 568 -35.53 4.73 24.15
C ILE A 568 -35.51 3.54 23.17
N VAL A 569 -35.99 3.75 21.94
CA VAL A 569 -35.96 2.73 20.88
C VAL A 569 -34.51 2.31 20.59
N LEU A 570 -33.61 3.26 20.39
CA LEU A 570 -32.19 2.98 20.13
C LEU A 570 -31.51 2.31 21.32
N ALA A 571 -31.82 2.70 22.57
CA ALA A 571 -31.28 2.04 23.75
C ALA A 571 -31.72 0.57 23.86
N THR A 572 -32.93 0.25 23.40
CA THR A 572 -33.42 -1.12 23.33
C THR A 572 -32.65 -1.91 22.27
N LYS A 573 -32.52 -1.36 21.05
CA LYS A 573 -31.71 -1.97 19.98
C LYS A 573 -30.25 -2.19 20.40
N ALA A 574 -29.66 -1.26 21.15
CA ALA A 574 -28.32 -1.40 21.69
C ALA A 574 -28.19 -2.63 22.61
N ARG A 575 -29.17 -2.89 23.48
CA ARG A 575 -29.16 -4.08 24.35
C ARG A 575 -29.30 -5.37 23.54
N ASP A 576 -30.20 -5.40 22.58
CA ASP A 576 -30.46 -6.59 21.76
C ASP A 576 -29.24 -6.98 20.91
N THR A 577 -28.57 -6.00 20.31
CA THR A 577 -27.34 -6.21 19.51
C THR A 577 -26.15 -6.66 20.37
N VAL A 578 -26.01 -6.18 21.60
CA VAL A 578 -25.00 -6.67 22.55
C VAL A 578 -25.25 -8.14 22.92
N VAL A 579 -26.51 -8.51 23.17
CA VAL A 579 -26.89 -9.90 23.43
C VAL A 579 -26.60 -10.78 22.20
N GLN A 580 -26.88 -10.28 21.00
CA GLN A 580 -26.56 -10.99 19.76
C GLN A 580 -25.05 -11.17 19.58
N ALA A 581 -24.25 -10.13 19.85
CA ALA A 581 -22.80 -10.21 19.80
C ALA A 581 -22.27 -11.29 20.76
N ALA A 582 -22.79 -11.37 21.99
CA ALA A 582 -22.43 -12.38 22.98
C ALA A 582 -22.87 -13.80 22.60
N LYS A 583 -23.98 -13.97 21.86
CA LYS A 583 -24.37 -15.27 21.31
C LYS A 583 -23.41 -15.76 20.22
N LEU A 584 -22.89 -14.85 19.41
CA LEU A 584 -21.95 -15.15 18.33
C LEU A 584 -20.53 -15.38 18.86
N ASP A 585 -20.14 -14.61 19.88
CA ASP A 585 -18.89 -14.79 20.62
C ASP A 585 -19.15 -14.75 22.14
N PRO A 586 -19.24 -15.93 22.80
CA PRO A 586 -19.48 -16.03 24.25
C PRO A 586 -18.44 -15.31 25.10
N ARG A 587 -17.27 -14.96 24.55
CA ARG A 587 -16.26 -14.17 25.24
C ARG A 587 -16.74 -12.74 25.57
N LEU A 588 -17.77 -12.26 24.88
CA LEU A 588 -18.40 -10.95 25.13
C LEU A 588 -19.45 -10.98 26.25
N GLU A 589 -19.80 -12.14 26.80
CA GLU A 589 -20.78 -12.23 27.89
C GLU A 589 -20.35 -11.41 29.11
N GLY A 590 -21.23 -10.51 29.55
CA GLY A 590 -20.98 -9.65 30.72
C GLY A 590 -20.03 -8.48 30.46
N GLN A 591 -19.58 -8.28 29.23
CA GLN A 591 -18.68 -7.20 28.85
C GLN A 591 -19.45 -5.94 28.42
N ASP A 592 -19.02 -4.76 28.89
CA ASP A 592 -19.58 -3.48 28.45
C ASP A 592 -18.95 -3.04 27.11
N ILE A 593 -19.48 -3.59 26.02
CA ILE A 593 -19.11 -3.24 24.64
C ILE A 593 -19.90 -2.06 24.06
N THR A 594 -20.76 -1.41 24.85
CA THR A 594 -21.60 -0.29 24.37
C THR A 594 -20.85 1.02 24.19
N LYS A 595 -19.57 1.06 24.58
CA LYS A 595 -18.70 2.23 24.45
C LYS A 595 -17.89 2.13 23.14
N PRO A 596 -17.75 3.23 22.36
CA PRO A 596 -17.01 3.21 21.09
C PRO A 596 -15.58 2.66 21.21
N ARG A 597 -14.86 3.04 22.27
CA ARG A 597 -13.49 2.53 22.53
C ARG A 597 -13.47 1.02 22.81
N ALA A 598 -14.46 0.49 23.52
CA ALA A 598 -14.57 -0.94 23.80
C ALA A 598 -14.93 -1.73 22.54
N ALA A 599 -15.89 -1.24 21.75
CA ALA A 599 -16.28 -1.84 20.48
C ALA A 599 -15.13 -1.85 19.46
N TRP A 600 -14.40 -0.74 19.31
CA TRP A 600 -13.19 -0.69 18.48
C TRP A 600 -12.13 -1.70 18.94
N ARG A 601 -11.88 -1.79 20.24
CA ARG A 601 -10.87 -2.68 20.80
C ARG A 601 -11.20 -4.13 20.49
N TYR A 602 -12.46 -4.51 20.66
CA TYR A 602 -12.93 -5.82 20.25
C TYR A 602 -12.77 -6.01 18.74
N LEU A 603 -13.27 -5.10 17.90
CA LEU A 603 -13.11 -5.14 16.44
C LEU A 603 -11.65 -5.38 16.01
N TYR A 604 -10.70 -4.69 16.65
CA TYR A 604 -9.27 -4.74 16.30
C TYR A 604 -8.54 -5.99 16.82
N THR A 605 -9.10 -6.69 17.81
CA THR A 605 -8.48 -7.87 18.46
C THR A 605 -9.36 -9.10 18.31
N GLY A 606 -10.38 -9.23 19.17
CA GLY A 606 -11.33 -10.34 19.18
C GLY A 606 -12.13 -10.49 17.87
N GLY A 607 -12.36 -9.39 17.16
CA GLY A 607 -13.05 -9.36 15.87
C GLY A 607 -12.17 -9.64 14.66
N ARG A 608 -10.87 -9.96 14.81
CA ARG A 608 -10.01 -10.28 13.67
C ARG A 608 -10.50 -11.57 12.99
N VAL A 609 -10.88 -11.46 11.71
CA VAL A 609 -11.35 -12.60 10.92
C VAL A 609 -10.21 -13.60 10.62
N PRO A 610 -10.50 -14.90 10.57
CA PRO A 610 -9.57 -15.93 10.11
C PRO A 610 -8.97 -15.62 8.72
N THR A 611 -7.67 -15.36 8.66
CA THR A 611 -6.94 -15.06 7.42
C THR A 611 -5.75 -15.99 7.25
N LEU A 612 -5.63 -16.60 6.07
CA LEU A 612 -4.48 -17.38 5.63
C LEU A 612 -4.19 -17.06 4.15
N PRO A 613 -2.98 -17.35 3.66
CA PRO A 613 -2.69 -17.38 2.22
C PRO A 613 -3.58 -18.42 1.52
N GLN A 614 -3.85 -18.24 0.23
CA GLN A 614 -4.60 -19.24 -0.55
C GLN A 614 -3.80 -20.56 -0.60
N PRO A 615 -4.44 -21.73 -0.38
CA PRO A 615 -3.77 -23.02 -0.52
C PRO A 615 -3.29 -23.23 -1.96
N ARG A 616 -2.13 -23.89 -2.12
CA ARG A 616 -1.56 -24.21 -3.44
C ARG A 616 -2.02 -25.57 -3.97
#